data_AF-A0A2G8TKY5-F1
#
_entry.id   AF-A0A2G8TKY5-F1
#
_cell.length_a   1.000
_cell.length_b   1.000
_cell.length_c   1.000
_cell.angle_alpha   90.00
_cell.angle_beta   90.00
_cell.angle_gamma   90.00
#
_symmetry.space_group_name_H-M   'P 1'
#
loop_
_entity.id
_entity.type
_entity.pdbx_description
1 polymer ?
#
loop_
_entity_poly.entity_id
_entity_poly.type
_entity_poly.pdbx_seq_one_letter_code
_entity_poly.pdbx_strand_id
1 'polypeptide(L)'
;MELDAAIAFVREHGVVLVSATGPAPTLTEAIAGEKIKGSWWGHPKGKQIFPVLEAVCEHADVLVCRLVDGKLTLVHRRLWPALAAAAAQFAPERLCQVTQQHTAGGRHRNVETAFADWLPAGVAAEARGIGVDAALASLGPWTAACRHLHPIVSTPRKRHD
;
A
#
# COMPACT_ATOMS: atom_id res chain seq x y z
N MET A 1 -14.34 5.02 -15.18
CA MET A 1 -14.27 5.26 -13.73
C MET A 1 -13.54 6.57 -13.52
N GLU A 2 -14.10 7.49 -12.73
CA GLU A 2 -13.49 8.79 -12.40
C GLU A 2 -12.64 8.70 -11.12
N LEU A 3 -11.86 9.74 -10.81
CA LEU A 3 -10.98 9.79 -9.64
C LEU A 3 -11.72 9.51 -8.32
N ASP A 4 -12.82 10.20 -8.04
CA ASP A 4 -13.56 10.03 -6.79
C ASP A 4 -14.05 8.59 -6.60
N ALA A 5 -14.52 7.96 -7.67
CA ALA A 5 -14.92 6.55 -7.66
C ALA A 5 -13.72 5.62 -7.44
N ALA A 6 -12.56 5.94 -8.00
CA ALA A 6 -11.32 5.19 -7.78
C ALA A 6 -10.81 5.33 -6.33
N ILE A 7 -10.88 6.52 -5.73
CA ILE A 7 -10.56 6.73 -4.31
C ILE A 7 -11.55 6.00 -3.41
N ALA A 8 -12.85 6.04 -3.74
CA ALA A 8 -13.86 5.27 -3.03
C ALA A 8 -13.57 3.76 -3.07
N PHE A 9 -13.18 3.24 -4.23
CA PHE A 9 -12.76 1.84 -4.40
C PHE A 9 -11.55 1.49 -3.51
N VAL A 10 -10.51 2.35 -3.50
CA VAL A 10 -9.33 2.16 -2.64
C VAL A 10 -9.71 2.25 -1.16
N ARG A 11 -10.62 3.16 -0.78
CA ARG A 11 -11.13 3.28 0.59
C ARG A 11 -11.92 2.05 1.03
N GLU A 12 -12.81 1.56 0.18
CA GLU A 12 -13.66 0.39 0.45
C GLU A 12 -12.77 -0.83 0.74
N HIS A 13 -11.90 -1.18 -0.19
CA HIS A 13 -11.04 -2.34 -0.08
C HIS A 13 -9.85 -2.16 0.88
N GLY A 14 -9.42 -0.92 1.09
CA GLY A 14 -8.32 -0.55 1.99
C GLY A 14 -6.93 -0.84 1.43
N VAL A 15 -6.69 -2.07 0.97
CA VAL A 15 -5.45 -2.52 0.30
C VAL A 15 -5.79 -2.98 -1.11
N VAL A 16 -5.16 -2.37 -2.11
CA VAL A 16 -5.47 -2.59 -3.53
C VAL A 16 -4.17 -2.72 -4.33
N LEU A 17 -4.05 -3.72 -5.21
CA LEU A 17 -2.94 -3.82 -6.15
C LEU A 17 -3.12 -2.80 -7.28
N VAL A 18 -2.03 -2.21 -7.77
CA VAL A 18 -2.12 -1.32 -8.93
C VAL A 18 -2.55 -2.10 -10.17
N SER A 19 -1.73 -3.07 -10.59
CA SER A 19 -1.95 -3.83 -11.83
C SER A 19 -1.66 -5.32 -11.76
N ALA A 20 -1.15 -5.80 -10.62
CA ALA A 20 -0.80 -7.21 -10.47
C ALA A 20 -2.02 -8.04 -10.08
N THR A 21 -2.00 -9.34 -10.43
CA THR A 21 -2.93 -10.33 -9.87
C THR A 21 -2.43 -10.78 -8.50
N GLY A 22 -3.35 -10.93 -7.54
CA GLY A 22 -3.00 -11.39 -6.21
C GLY A 22 -4.21 -11.47 -5.29
N PRO A 23 -3.98 -11.54 -3.97
CA PRO A 23 -5.03 -11.75 -2.98
C PRO A 23 -5.83 -10.47 -2.64
N ALA A 24 -5.47 -9.34 -3.25
CA ALA A 24 -6.18 -8.07 -3.12
C ALA A 24 -6.75 -7.64 -4.48
N PRO A 25 -7.84 -6.84 -4.51
CA PRO A 25 -8.40 -6.28 -5.74
C PRO A 25 -7.38 -5.45 -6.52
N THR A 26 -7.59 -5.30 -7.83
CA THR A 26 -6.66 -4.61 -8.72
C THR A 26 -7.30 -3.37 -9.34
N LEU A 27 -6.70 -2.19 -9.13
CA LEU A 27 -7.29 -0.91 -9.57
C LEU A 27 -7.40 -0.81 -11.09
N THR A 28 -6.37 -1.20 -11.86
CA THR A 28 -6.45 -1.09 -13.33
C THR A 28 -7.57 -1.96 -13.91
N GLU A 29 -7.84 -3.11 -13.31
CA GLU A 29 -8.96 -3.99 -13.70
C GLU A 29 -10.31 -3.37 -13.33
N ALA A 30 -10.42 -2.74 -12.15
CA ALA A 30 -11.61 -2.01 -11.74
C ALA A 30 -11.91 -0.82 -12.68
N ILE A 31 -10.87 -0.07 -13.10
CA ILE A 31 -11.03 1.01 -14.09
C ILE A 31 -11.49 0.44 -15.43
N ALA A 32 -10.90 -0.68 -15.86
CA ALA A 32 -11.25 -1.34 -17.11
C ALA A 32 -12.64 -2.00 -17.06
N GLY A 33 -13.14 -2.33 -15.87
CA GLY A 33 -14.38 -3.10 -15.68
C GLY A 33 -14.24 -4.59 -16.05
N GLU A 34 -13.02 -5.06 -16.28
CA GLU A 34 -12.72 -6.43 -16.71
C GLU A 34 -11.30 -6.84 -16.30
N LYS A 35 -11.04 -8.15 -16.33
CA LYS A 35 -9.70 -8.70 -16.10
C LYS A 35 -8.78 -8.32 -17.26
N ILE A 36 -7.58 -7.84 -16.93
CA ILE A 36 -6.58 -7.47 -17.94
C ILE A 36 -5.60 -8.63 -18.13
N LYS A 37 -5.47 -9.11 -19.36
CA LYS A 37 -4.43 -10.08 -19.74
C LYS A 37 -3.19 -9.31 -20.23
N GLY A 38 -2.05 -9.51 -19.56
CA GLY A 38 -0.80 -8.84 -19.91
C GLY A 38 -0.73 -7.41 -19.38
N SER A 39 -0.02 -6.53 -20.10
CA SER A 39 0.19 -5.15 -19.66
C SER A 39 -1.03 -4.27 -19.97
N TRP A 40 -1.53 -3.54 -18.96
CA TRP A 40 -2.63 -2.59 -19.14
C TRP A 40 -2.29 -1.44 -20.11
N TRP A 41 -1.00 -1.15 -20.32
CA TRP A 41 -0.55 -0.15 -21.30
C TRP A 41 -1.00 -0.47 -22.73
N GLY A 42 -1.09 -1.75 -23.09
CA GLY A 42 -1.58 -2.20 -24.40
C GLY A 42 -3.10 -2.43 -24.45
N HIS A 43 -3.81 -2.23 -23.35
CA HIS A 43 -5.24 -2.47 -23.28
C HIS A 43 -6.02 -1.37 -24.03
N PRO A 44 -7.16 -1.67 -24.68
CA PRO A 44 -7.99 -0.65 -25.33
C PRO A 44 -8.41 0.51 -24.41
N LYS A 45 -8.54 0.23 -23.10
CA LYS A 45 -8.85 1.23 -22.06
C LYS A 45 -7.60 1.86 -21.42
N GLY A 46 -6.39 1.63 -21.93
CA GLY A 46 -5.16 2.17 -21.36
C GLY A 46 -5.16 3.69 -21.22
N LYS A 47 -5.73 4.41 -22.21
CA LYS A 47 -5.90 5.88 -22.18
C LYS A 47 -6.84 6.37 -21.07
N GLN A 48 -7.76 5.51 -20.61
CA GLN A 48 -8.63 5.79 -19.48
C GLN A 48 -7.94 5.42 -18.16
N ILE A 49 -7.20 4.31 -18.14
CA ILE A 49 -6.51 3.81 -16.94
C ILE A 49 -5.42 4.80 -16.50
N PHE A 50 -4.60 5.28 -17.43
CA PHE A 50 -3.44 6.12 -17.12
C PHE A 50 -3.78 7.36 -16.26
N PRO A 51 -4.65 8.29 -16.69
CA PRO A 51 -4.87 9.53 -15.94
C PRO A 51 -5.54 9.28 -14.57
N VAL A 52 -6.41 8.28 -14.48
CA VAL A 52 -7.08 7.92 -13.21
C VAL A 52 -6.08 7.32 -12.25
N LEU A 53 -5.23 6.39 -12.71
CA LEU A 53 -4.22 5.77 -11.88
C LEU A 53 -3.17 6.77 -11.40
N GLU A 54 -2.73 7.68 -12.28
CA GLU A 54 -1.81 8.76 -11.94
C GLU A 54 -2.37 9.64 -10.82
N ALA A 55 -3.59 10.15 -11.00
CA ALA A 55 -4.26 10.98 -9.99
C ALA A 55 -4.49 10.25 -8.65
N VAL A 56 -4.77 8.94 -8.67
CA VAL A 56 -4.89 8.14 -7.44
C VAL A 56 -3.53 7.99 -6.73
N CYS A 57 -2.45 7.76 -7.47
CA CYS A 57 -1.10 7.62 -6.90
C CYS A 57 -0.59 8.92 -6.26
N GLU A 58 -1.06 10.07 -6.71
CA GLU A 58 -0.71 11.39 -6.17
C GLU A 58 -1.66 11.86 -5.05
N HIS A 59 -2.75 11.13 -4.80
CA HIS A 59 -3.77 11.54 -3.84
C HIS A 59 -3.27 11.42 -2.40
N ALA A 60 -3.48 12.48 -1.58
CA ALA A 60 -2.98 12.56 -0.21
C ALA A 60 -3.49 11.44 0.72
N ASP A 61 -4.67 10.87 0.43
CA ASP A 61 -5.25 9.78 1.22
C ASP A 61 -4.73 8.37 0.83
N VAL A 62 -3.79 8.28 -0.12
CA VAL A 62 -3.30 7.02 -0.67
C VAL A 62 -1.79 6.91 -0.46
N LEU A 63 -1.38 5.87 0.25
CA LEU A 63 0.01 5.42 0.24
C LEU A 63 0.21 4.49 -0.96
N VAL A 64 1.20 4.78 -1.80
CA VAL A 64 1.71 3.86 -2.81
C VAL A 64 2.97 3.18 -2.24
N CYS A 65 3.00 1.86 -2.18
CA CYS A 65 4.14 1.10 -1.65
C CYS A 65 4.23 -0.29 -2.28
N ARG A 66 5.07 -1.18 -1.75
CA ARG A 66 5.22 -2.57 -2.23
C ARG A 66 4.77 -3.60 -1.20
N LEU A 67 3.61 -3.32 -0.60
CA LEU A 67 3.14 -4.04 0.57
C LEU A 67 2.79 -5.50 0.27
N VAL A 68 2.02 -5.84 -0.77
CA VAL A 68 1.56 -7.22 -1.00
C VAL A 68 2.54 -7.95 -1.92
N ASP A 69 3.28 -8.93 -1.39
CA ASP A 69 4.29 -9.73 -2.12
C ASP A 69 5.29 -8.89 -2.95
N GLY A 70 5.63 -7.68 -2.49
CA GLY A 70 6.51 -6.77 -3.22
C GLY A 70 5.86 -6.10 -4.45
N LYS A 71 4.57 -6.30 -4.69
CA LYS A 71 3.81 -5.70 -5.80
C LYS A 71 3.39 -4.27 -5.46
N LEU A 72 3.34 -3.40 -6.46
CA LEU A 72 2.87 -2.04 -6.28
C LEU A 72 1.43 -2.04 -5.75
N THR A 73 1.25 -1.46 -4.57
CA THR A 73 0.06 -1.55 -3.72
C THR A 73 -0.34 -0.15 -3.29
N LEU A 74 -1.65 0.10 -3.28
CA LEU A 74 -2.31 1.28 -2.77
C LEU A 74 -2.90 0.95 -1.40
N VAL A 75 -2.62 1.77 -0.40
CA VAL A 75 -3.16 1.64 0.96
C VAL A 75 -3.86 2.93 1.34
N HIS A 76 -5.17 2.85 1.57
CA HIS A 76 -5.96 4.00 1.99
C HIS A 76 -5.57 4.45 3.41
N ARG A 77 -5.58 5.78 3.66
CA ARG A 77 -5.18 6.38 4.94
C ARG A 77 -5.85 5.82 6.18
N ARG A 78 -7.09 5.32 6.06
CA ARG A 78 -7.81 4.68 7.17
C ARG A 78 -7.07 3.47 7.77
N LEU A 79 -6.18 2.88 6.98
CA LEU A 79 -5.38 1.72 7.38
C LEU A 79 -3.95 2.08 7.77
N TRP A 80 -3.52 3.33 7.66
CA TRP A 80 -2.15 3.69 8.05
C TRP A 80 -1.84 3.42 9.52
N PRO A 81 -2.76 3.65 10.49
CA PRO A 81 -2.50 3.26 11.88
C PRO A 81 -2.29 1.75 12.04
N ALA A 82 -3.10 0.93 11.36
CA ALA A 82 -2.95 -0.52 11.37
C ALA A 82 -1.64 -0.96 10.68
N LEU A 83 -1.29 -0.34 9.55
CA LEU A 83 -0.02 -0.59 8.87
C LEU A 83 1.17 -0.29 9.77
N ALA A 84 1.12 0.84 10.50
CA ALA A 84 2.16 1.22 11.43
C ALA A 84 2.26 0.30 12.64
N ALA A 85 1.13 -0.13 13.20
CA ALA A 85 1.10 -1.09 14.30
C ALA A 85 1.68 -2.46 13.90
N ALA A 86 1.46 -2.88 12.65
CA ALA A 86 1.99 -4.13 12.10
C ALA A 86 3.34 -3.98 11.38
N ALA A 87 3.99 -2.81 11.40
CA ALA A 87 5.15 -2.52 10.56
C ALA A 87 6.29 -3.54 10.71
N ALA A 88 6.56 -3.99 11.95
CA ALA A 88 7.59 -4.98 12.25
C ALA A 88 7.36 -6.38 11.63
N GLN A 89 6.15 -6.64 11.10
CA GLN A 89 5.81 -7.88 10.41
C GLN A 89 6.19 -7.87 8.93
N PHE A 90 6.66 -6.72 8.42
CA PHE A 90 7.04 -6.54 7.03
C PHE A 90 8.50 -6.09 6.93
N ALA A 91 9.15 -6.45 5.83
CA ALA A 91 10.44 -5.88 5.49
C ALA A 91 10.29 -4.36 5.27
N PRO A 92 11.20 -3.50 5.77
CA PRO A 92 11.08 -2.04 5.68
C PRO A 92 10.85 -1.52 4.25
N GLU A 93 11.46 -2.16 3.26
CA GLU A 93 11.38 -1.80 1.84
C GLU A 93 9.96 -1.94 1.28
N ARG A 94 9.13 -2.82 1.87
CA ARG A 94 7.71 -2.99 1.50
C ARG A 94 6.85 -1.82 1.99
N LEU A 95 7.33 -1.07 2.97
CA LEU A 95 6.63 0.05 3.61
C LEU A 95 7.11 1.42 3.13
N CYS A 96 8.15 1.47 2.29
CA CYS A 96 8.58 2.70 1.64
C CYS A 96 7.45 3.27 0.77
N GLN A 97 7.20 4.57 0.91
CA GLN A 97 6.31 5.29 0.01
C GLN A 97 7.02 5.45 -1.33
N VAL A 98 6.36 5.02 -2.40
CA VAL A 98 6.82 5.15 -3.78
C VAL A 98 6.08 6.33 -4.41
N THR A 99 6.80 7.38 -4.76
CA THR A 99 6.24 8.51 -5.54
C THR A 99 6.83 8.51 -6.94
N GLN A 100 6.06 8.95 -7.92
CA GLN A 100 6.57 9.19 -9.27
C GLN A 100 7.00 10.65 -9.36
N GLN A 101 8.27 10.90 -9.63
CA GLN A 101 8.74 12.24 -10.00
C GLN A 101 8.79 12.36 -11.51
N HIS A 102 8.01 13.30 -12.04
CA HIS A 102 8.10 13.78 -13.40
C HIS A 102 9.43 14.53 -13.58
N THR A 103 10.35 13.97 -14.37
CA THR A 103 11.54 14.72 -14.78
C THR A 103 11.18 15.67 -15.93
N ALA A 104 11.90 16.78 -16.05
CA ALA A 104 11.70 17.76 -17.13
C ALA A 104 11.82 17.16 -18.56
N GLY A 105 12.39 15.96 -18.71
CA GLY A 105 12.49 15.22 -19.97
C GLY A 105 11.38 14.20 -20.22
N GLY A 106 10.30 14.19 -19.44
CA GLY A 106 9.17 13.27 -19.60
C GLY A 106 9.43 11.83 -19.13
N ARG A 107 10.60 11.56 -18.52
CA ARG A 107 10.89 10.26 -17.90
C ARG A 107 10.42 10.27 -16.45
N HIS A 108 9.70 9.23 -16.03
CA HIS A 108 9.27 9.10 -14.64
C HIS A 108 10.36 8.38 -13.86
N ARG A 109 10.73 8.91 -12.69
CA ARG A 109 11.60 8.21 -11.74
C ARG A 109 10.82 7.91 -10.46
N ASN A 110 10.89 6.67 -10.02
CA ASN A 110 10.39 6.32 -8.68
C ASN A 110 11.34 6.91 -7.64
N VAL A 111 10.77 7.67 -6.70
CA VAL A 111 11.45 8.11 -5.49
C VAL A 111 10.82 7.39 -4.32
N GLU A 112 11.66 6.77 -3.50
CA GLU A 112 11.24 5.99 -2.34
C GLU A 112 11.55 6.77 -1.06
N THR A 113 10.52 6.99 -0.25
CA THR A 113 10.64 7.64 1.07
C THR A 113 10.46 6.56 2.13
N ALA A 114 11.39 6.48 3.09
CA ALA A 114 11.37 5.43 4.10
C ALA A 114 10.14 5.55 5.01
N PHE A 115 9.72 4.43 5.59
CA PHE A 115 8.51 4.35 6.41
C PHE A 115 8.44 5.37 7.54
N ALA A 116 9.56 5.60 8.23
CA ALA A 116 9.65 6.56 9.33
C ALA A 116 9.50 8.02 8.88
N ASP A 117 9.78 8.31 7.61
CA ASP A 117 9.85 9.68 7.09
C ASP A 117 8.53 10.15 6.46
N TRP A 118 7.74 9.25 5.87
CA TRP A 118 6.45 9.62 5.27
C TRP A 118 5.28 9.53 6.25
N LEU A 119 5.37 8.71 7.30
CA LEU A 119 4.24 8.47 8.20
C LEU A 119 3.92 9.70 9.05
N PRO A 120 2.67 10.21 9.03
CA PRO A 120 2.30 11.34 9.88
C PRO A 120 2.40 11.02 11.37
N ALA A 121 2.90 11.96 12.18
CA ALA A 121 3.09 11.76 13.62
C ALA A 121 1.80 11.39 14.37
N GLY A 122 0.65 11.93 13.97
CA GLY A 122 -0.65 11.57 14.55
C GLY A 122 -1.00 10.09 14.34
N VAL A 123 -0.69 9.56 13.16
CA VAL A 123 -0.92 8.15 12.81
C VAL A 123 -0.04 7.22 13.63
N ALA A 124 1.24 7.60 13.84
CA ALA A 124 2.14 6.84 14.71
C ALA A 124 1.64 6.78 16.16
N ALA A 125 0.99 7.84 16.65
CA ALA A 125 0.41 7.86 17.98
C ALA A 125 -0.81 6.93 18.08
N GLU A 126 -1.71 6.94 17.09
CA GLU A 126 -2.88 6.05 17.02
C GLU A 126 -2.48 4.57 16.96
N ALA A 127 -1.43 4.25 16.21
CA ALA A 127 -0.93 2.89 16.05
C ALA A 127 -0.54 2.20 17.39
N ARG A 128 -0.10 2.97 18.39
CA ARG A 128 0.28 2.44 19.70
C ARG A 128 -0.86 1.77 20.46
N GLY A 129 -2.10 2.12 20.14
CA GLY A 129 -3.31 1.53 20.74
C GLY A 129 -3.77 0.24 20.05
N ILE A 130 -3.14 -0.17 18.95
CA ILE A 130 -3.61 -1.27 18.10
C ILE A 130 -2.71 -2.50 18.30
N GLY A 131 -3.30 -3.62 18.71
CA GLY A 131 -2.59 -4.89 18.78
C GLY A 131 -2.22 -5.40 17.37
N VAL A 132 -1.04 -6.02 17.23
CA VAL A 132 -0.51 -6.49 15.95
C VAL A 132 -1.49 -7.40 15.21
N ASP A 133 -2.17 -8.33 15.91
CA ASP A 133 -3.15 -9.22 15.27
C ASP A 133 -4.38 -8.49 14.73
N ALA A 134 -4.91 -7.52 15.48
CA ALA A 134 -6.02 -6.68 15.02
C ALA A 134 -5.61 -5.80 13.84
N ALA A 135 -4.37 -5.30 13.86
CA ALA A 135 -3.78 -4.55 12.77
C ALA A 135 -3.67 -5.40 11.49
N LEU A 136 -3.08 -6.60 11.58
CA LEU A 136 -2.97 -7.53 10.44
C LEU A 136 -4.34 -7.93 9.90
N ALA A 137 -5.32 -8.19 10.77
CA ALA A 137 -6.69 -8.50 10.37
C ALA A 137 -7.34 -7.33 9.59
N SER A 138 -7.04 -6.09 9.98
CA SER A 138 -7.55 -4.88 9.30
C SER A 138 -6.94 -4.66 7.91
N LEU A 139 -5.70 -5.10 7.69
CA LEU A 139 -5.02 -5.04 6.39
C LEU A 139 -5.54 -6.07 5.39
N GLY A 140 -6.16 -7.15 5.89
CA GLY A 140 -6.85 -8.16 5.09
C GLY A 140 -6.28 -9.57 5.26
N PRO A 141 -7.00 -10.60 4.77
CA PRO A 141 -6.69 -12.00 5.02
C PRO A 141 -5.35 -12.46 4.41
N TRP A 142 -4.82 -11.74 3.43
CA TRP A 142 -3.52 -12.02 2.81
C TRP A 142 -2.35 -11.91 3.80
N THR A 143 -2.54 -11.23 4.93
CA THR A 143 -1.53 -11.12 6.00
C THR A 143 -1.35 -12.42 6.79
N ALA A 144 -2.26 -13.40 6.66
CA ALA A 144 -2.13 -14.70 7.34
C ALA A 144 -0.82 -15.42 6.97
N ALA A 145 -0.33 -15.25 5.74
CA ALA A 145 0.95 -15.78 5.29
C ALA A 145 2.17 -15.01 5.84
N CYS A 146 1.99 -13.74 6.24
CA CYS A 146 3.06 -12.91 6.80
C CYS A 146 3.42 -13.28 8.25
N ARG A 147 2.55 -14.01 8.97
CA ARG A 147 2.78 -14.46 10.35
C ARG A 147 4.03 -15.33 10.56
N HIS A 148 4.62 -15.85 9.48
CA HIS A 148 5.77 -16.76 9.55
C HIS A 148 7.12 -16.07 9.30
N LEU A 149 7.16 -14.75 9.05
CA LEU A 149 8.37 -14.13 8.51
C LEU A 149 9.36 -13.56 9.53
N HIS A 150 9.06 -13.42 10.82
CA HIS A 150 10.09 -13.23 11.85
C HIS A 150 9.61 -13.67 13.25
N PRO A 151 10.39 -14.45 14.02
CA PRO A 151 10.13 -14.58 15.44
C PRO A 151 10.36 -13.21 16.10
N ILE A 152 9.40 -12.78 16.91
CA ILE A 152 9.59 -11.68 17.85
C ILE A 152 10.76 -12.09 18.76
N VAL A 153 11.94 -11.51 18.57
CA VAL A 153 13.02 -11.63 19.53
C VAL A 153 12.63 -10.78 20.74
N SER A 154 11.86 -11.39 21.65
CA SER A 154 11.65 -10.89 23.00
C SER A 154 12.99 -10.89 23.72
N THR A 155 13.70 -9.76 23.69
CA THR A 155 14.86 -9.56 24.56
C THR A 155 14.35 -9.42 26.00
N PRO A 156 14.77 -10.28 26.94
CA PRO A 156 14.40 -10.10 28.33
C PRO A 156 15.10 -8.85 28.88
N ARG A 157 14.32 -7.90 29.41
CA ARG A 157 14.83 -6.81 30.24
C ARG A 157 15.57 -7.44 31.42
N LYS A 158 16.91 -7.42 31.41
CA LYS A 158 17.70 -7.66 32.61
C LYS A 158 17.33 -6.60 33.63
N ARG A 159 16.63 -6.99 34.70
CA ARG A 159 16.66 -6.23 35.96
C ARG A 159 18.09 -6.33 36.47
N HIS A 160 18.71 -5.20 36.76
CA HIS A 160 19.86 -5.17 37.66
C HIS A 160 19.29 -4.87 39.04
N ASP A 161 19.71 -5.71 39.98
CA ASP A 161 19.44 -5.62 41.41
C ASP A 161 20.06 -4.35 42.03
#